data_AF-A0A151SAW9-F1
#
_entry.id   AF-A0A151SAW9-F1
#
_cell.length_a   1.000
_cell.length_b   1.000
_cell.length_c   1.000
_cell.angle_alpha   90.00
_cell.angle_beta   90.00
_cell.angle_gamma   90.00
#
_symmetry.space_group_name_H-M   'P 1'
#
loop_
_entity.id
_entity.type
_entity.pdbx_description
1 polymer ?
#
loop_
_entity_poly.entity_id
_entity_poly.type
_entity_poly.pdbx_seq_one_letter_code
_entity_poly.pdbx_strand_id
1 'polypeptide(L)'
;MGILRPFPLAKGQLKFLLVAVDYFTKWIEACPLAEITAENLQKFTRTQKATRSAKGQWVDELPNILWAYHCTPQSTTQEMPYRLTYRADAMILVEVSETSHRHHTFNSEQNAQETAFNLDLIDELREEARVHEEACKLRASRRYNTRVRPCSFRVGDLVWRLQGEARRDPLEGKLTPNRDGPFRVIEELENRAYRLEELSGKTIP
;
A
#
# COMPACT_ATOMS: atom_id res chain seq x y z
N MET A 1 -4.08 -3.55 -2.01
CA MET A 1 -5.31 -2.96 -1.42
C MET A 1 -5.21 -3.06 0.09
N GLY A 2 -5.53 -1.99 0.81
CA GLY A 2 -5.53 -1.96 2.27
C GLY A 2 -6.64 -1.07 2.83
N ILE A 3 -6.99 -1.27 4.10
CA ILE A 3 -7.99 -0.46 4.80
C ILE A 3 -7.31 0.21 5.99
N LEU A 4 -7.45 1.54 6.09
CA LEU A 4 -6.93 2.31 7.22
C LEU A 4 -8.01 2.48 8.31
N ARG A 5 -7.55 2.36 9.56
CA ARG A 5 -8.35 2.27 10.81
C ARG A 5 -8.92 3.63 11.24
N PRO A 6 -9.95 3.67 12.13
CA PRO A 6 -11.02 4.63 11.96
C PRO A 6 -10.53 6.06 12.15
N PHE A 7 -10.72 6.85 11.11
CA PHE A 7 -10.53 8.29 11.13
C PHE A 7 -11.66 8.94 11.94
N PRO A 8 -11.48 10.18 12.40
CA PRO A 8 -12.59 10.98 12.90
C PRO A 8 -13.78 10.93 11.91
N LEU A 9 -14.97 10.61 12.42
CA LEU A 9 -16.24 10.69 11.70
C LEU A 9 -16.43 12.13 11.24
N ALA A 10 -16.78 12.51 10.02
CA ALA A 10 -17.02 11.94 8.73
C ALA A 10 -18.42 12.41 8.36
N LYS A 11 -18.62 13.53 7.63
CA LYS A 11 -19.98 13.78 7.08
C LYS A 11 -20.37 12.56 6.24
N GLY A 12 -21.57 12.00 6.51
CA GLY A 12 -21.99 10.70 5.96
C GLY A 12 -21.45 9.48 6.69
N GLN A 13 -21.01 9.62 7.95
CA GLN A 13 -20.45 8.56 8.80
C GLN A 13 -19.20 7.87 8.22
N LEU A 14 -18.51 8.54 7.28
CA LEU A 14 -17.27 8.05 6.67
C LEU A 14 -16.17 7.96 7.74
N LYS A 15 -15.72 6.75 8.03
CA LYS A 15 -14.72 6.49 9.07
C LYS A 15 -13.57 5.62 8.61
N PHE A 16 -13.69 4.96 7.46
CA PHE A 16 -12.65 4.11 6.89
C PHE A 16 -12.10 4.71 5.61
N LEU A 17 -10.85 4.37 5.28
CA LEU A 17 -10.23 4.72 4.01
C LEU A 17 -9.72 3.45 3.34
N LEU A 18 -10.30 3.12 2.19
CA LEU A 18 -9.82 2.05 1.32
C LEU A 18 -8.73 2.63 0.42
N VAL A 19 -7.60 1.95 0.33
CA VAL A 19 -6.44 2.40 -0.44
C VAL A 19 -5.99 1.31 -1.42
N ALA A 20 -5.96 1.65 -2.70
CA ALA A 20 -5.30 0.93 -3.77
C ALA A 20 -3.92 1.53 -4.01
N VAL A 21 -2.93 0.67 -4.23
CA VAL A 21 -1.59 1.09 -4.60
C VAL A 21 -1.15 0.24 -5.77
N ASP A 22 -0.81 0.87 -6.88
CA ASP A 22 0.01 0.24 -7.91
C ASP A 22 1.44 0.16 -7.38
N TYR A 23 1.97 -1.06 -7.26
CA TYR A 23 3.26 -1.26 -6.63
C TYR A 23 4.42 -0.73 -7.45
N PHE A 24 4.30 -0.63 -8.78
CA PHE A 24 5.39 -0.18 -9.62
C PHE A 24 5.43 1.35 -9.70
N THR A 25 4.35 1.97 -10.18
CA THR A 25 4.26 3.43 -10.31
C THR A 25 4.11 4.12 -8.97
N LYS A 26 3.84 3.36 -7.91
CA LYS A 26 3.42 3.88 -6.59
C LYS A 26 2.12 4.68 -6.69
N TRP A 27 1.33 4.53 -7.75
CA TRP A 27 0.06 5.25 -7.90
C TRP A 27 -0.90 4.84 -6.80
N ILE A 28 -1.43 5.84 -6.08
CA ILE A 28 -2.38 5.61 -5.00
C ILE A 28 -3.77 6.09 -5.41
N GLU A 29 -4.77 5.24 -5.22
CA GLU A 29 -6.16 5.64 -5.22
C GLU A 29 -6.76 5.37 -3.85
N ALA A 30 -7.54 6.31 -3.33
CA ALA A 30 -8.16 6.15 -2.04
C ALA A 30 -9.64 6.54 -2.09
N CYS A 31 -10.47 5.80 -1.37
CA CYS A 31 -11.91 6.05 -1.28
C CYS A 31 -12.37 5.98 0.19
N PRO A 32 -13.04 7.03 0.68
CA PRO A 32 -13.61 7.02 2.03
C PRO A 32 -14.86 6.13 2.07
N LEU A 33 -15.01 5.37 3.15
CA LEU A 33 -16.12 4.44 3.36
C LEU A 33 -16.74 4.64 4.75
N ALA A 34 -18.08 4.54 4.81
CA ALA A 34 -18.80 4.49 6.09
C ALA A 34 -18.68 3.10 6.72
N GLU A 35 -18.75 2.04 5.90
CA GLU A 35 -18.70 0.65 6.32
C GLU A 35 -17.85 -0.20 5.37
N ILE A 36 -17.16 -1.19 5.94
CA ILE A 36 -16.36 -2.16 5.21
C ILE A 36 -17.27 -3.31 4.80
N THR A 37 -17.85 -3.22 3.60
CA THR A 37 -18.70 -4.26 3.01
C THR A 37 -18.11 -4.75 1.70
N ALA A 38 -18.41 -6.01 1.33
CA ALA A 38 -17.95 -6.59 0.07
C ALA A 38 -18.49 -5.81 -1.15
N GLU A 39 -19.71 -5.29 -1.08
CA GLU A 39 -20.32 -4.47 -2.11
C GLU A 39 -19.56 -3.16 -2.35
N ASN A 40 -19.14 -2.49 -1.27
CA ASN A 40 -18.34 -1.26 -1.36
C ASN A 40 -16.97 -1.52 -1.99
N LEU A 41 -16.35 -2.67 -1.68
CA LEU A 41 -15.09 -3.10 -2.31
C LEU A 41 -15.28 -3.35 -3.81
N GLN A 42 -16.34 -4.08 -4.20
CA GLN A 42 -16.65 -4.33 -5.61
C GLN A 42 -16.93 -3.02 -6.37
N LYS A 43 -17.71 -2.12 -5.78
CA LYS A 43 -18.01 -0.81 -6.37
C LYS A 43 -16.74 0.01 -6.59
N PHE A 44 -15.81 0.01 -5.65
CA PHE A 44 -14.53 0.71 -5.81
C PHE A 44 -13.73 0.16 -7.00
N THR A 45 -13.58 -1.17 -7.10
CA THR A 45 -12.87 -1.79 -8.23
C THR A 45 -13.52 -1.52 -9.58
N ARG A 46 -14.86 -1.45 -9.63
CA ARG A 46 -15.62 -1.26 -10.88
C ARG A 46 -15.69 0.19 -11.32
N THR A 47 -15.69 1.13 -10.38
CA THR A 47 -16.08 2.51 -10.69
C THR A 47 -14.89 3.46 -10.79
N GLN A 48 -13.70 3.16 -10.21
CA GLN A 48 -12.51 4.05 -10.22
C GLN A 48 -12.85 5.55 -10.08
N LYS A 49 -13.90 5.88 -9.33
CA LYS A 49 -14.42 7.24 -9.21
C LYS A 49 -14.40 7.62 -7.75
N ALA A 50 -13.47 8.50 -7.41
CA ALA A 50 -13.46 9.18 -6.13
C ALA A 50 -14.79 9.91 -5.92
N THR A 51 -15.50 9.57 -4.85
CA THR A 51 -16.82 10.11 -4.53
C THR A 51 -16.67 11.58 -4.13
N ARG A 52 -17.04 12.49 -5.03
CA ARG A 52 -17.00 13.94 -4.86
C ARG A 52 -18.26 14.44 -4.14
N SER A 53 -18.47 14.09 -2.87
CA SER A 53 -19.54 14.72 -2.07
C SER A 53 -19.43 14.41 -0.57
N ALA A 54 -18.62 15.14 0.19
CA ALA A 54 -18.77 15.22 1.65
C ALA A 54 -18.10 16.49 2.23
N LYS A 55 -18.79 17.64 2.18
CA LYS A 55 -18.30 18.92 2.72
C LYS A 55 -17.91 18.83 4.21
N GLY A 56 -16.68 19.15 4.56
CA GLY A 56 -16.11 19.28 5.91
C GLY A 56 -15.49 17.98 6.41
N GLN A 57 -14.19 18.05 6.75
CA GLN A 57 -13.25 17.04 7.28
C GLN A 57 -12.24 16.47 6.26
N TRP A 58 -11.37 15.54 6.70
CA TRP A 58 -10.28 14.92 5.93
C TRP A 58 -10.67 14.35 4.57
N VAL A 59 -11.96 14.08 4.36
CA VAL A 59 -12.52 13.59 3.09
C VAL A 59 -12.42 14.64 1.96
N ASP A 60 -12.57 15.93 2.28
CA ASP A 60 -12.46 17.00 1.28
C ASP A 60 -11.01 17.27 0.88
N GLU A 61 -10.06 17.02 1.79
CA GLU A 61 -8.63 17.19 1.52
C GLU A 61 -8.03 15.97 0.81
N LEU A 62 -8.75 14.84 0.79
CA LEU A 62 -8.24 13.61 0.20
C LEU A 62 -7.81 13.77 -1.27
N PRO A 63 -8.56 14.46 -2.17
CA PRO A 63 -8.09 14.72 -3.52
C PRO A 63 -6.82 15.57 -3.58
N ASN A 64 -6.70 16.59 -2.71
CA ASN A 64 -5.50 17.44 -2.65
C ASN A 64 -4.28 16.65 -2.19
N ILE A 65 -4.46 15.81 -1.17
CA ILE A 65 -3.40 14.93 -0.63
C ILE A 65 -2.96 13.92 -1.70
N LEU A 66 -3.91 13.28 -2.38
CA LEU A 66 -3.59 12.35 -3.47
C LEU A 66 -2.85 13.06 -4.60
N TRP A 67 -3.29 14.25 -5.00
CA TRP A 67 -2.61 15.05 -6.04
C TRP A 67 -1.18 15.40 -5.64
N ALA A 68 -0.98 15.91 -4.42
CA ALA A 68 0.34 16.22 -3.89
C ALA A 68 1.24 14.98 -3.90
N TYR A 69 0.70 13.83 -3.49
CA TYR A 69 1.43 12.56 -3.53
C TYR A 69 1.79 12.14 -4.96
N HIS A 70 0.85 12.24 -5.91
CA HIS A 70 1.08 11.90 -7.33
C HIS A 70 2.14 12.78 -8.00
N CYS A 71 2.32 14.02 -7.51
CA CYS A 71 3.29 14.99 -8.03
C CYS A 71 4.60 15.05 -7.22
N THR A 72 4.80 14.16 -6.23
CA THR A 72 6.02 14.15 -5.41
C THR A 72 6.89 12.93 -5.79
N PRO A 73 8.19 13.12 -6.10
CA PRO A 73 9.10 12.01 -6.35
C PRO A 73 9.15 11.03 -5.18
N GLN A 74 9.00 9.74 -5.47
CA GLN A 74 9.02 8.71 -4.44
C GLN A 74 10.45 8.24 -4.19
N SER A 75 10.84 8.07 -2.92
CA SER A 75 12.20 7.64 -2.57
C SER A 75 12.60 6.27 -3.14
N THR A 76 11.61 5.43 -3.47
CA THR A 76 11.81 4.07 -3.99
C THR A 76 12.05 4.03 -5.50
N THR A 77 11.39 4.88 -6.28
CA THR A 77 11.52 4.97 -7.75
C THR A 77 12.35 6.17 -8.20
N GLN A 78 12.60 7.14 -7.31
CA GLN A 78 13.12 8.48 -7.59
C GLN A 78 12.26 9.32 -8.56
N GLU A 79 11.05 8.84 -8.85
CA GLU A 79 10.16 9.40 -9.86
C GLU A 79 8.78 9.72 -9.29
N MET A 80 8.06 10.63 -9.95
CA MET A 80 6.68 10.98 -9.60
C MET A 80 5.70 9.89 -10.07
N PRO A 81 4.74 9.45 -9.23
CA PRO A 81 3.75 8.46 -9.64
C PRO A 81 2.95 8.87 -10.89
N TYR A 82 2.67 10.16 -11.04
CA TYR A 82 1.98 10.69 -12.21
C TYR A 82 2.81 10.49 -13.50
N ARG A 83 4.12 10.80 -13.44
CA ARG A 83 5.02 10.67 -14.61
C ARG A 83 5.13 9.22 -15.08
N LEU A 84 5.22 8.26 -14.16
CA LEU A 84 5.26 6.83 -14.50
C LEU A 84 3.93 6.30 -15.09
N THR A 85 2.81 6.92 -14.74
CA THR A 85 1.46 6.49 -15.13
C THR A 85 1.00 7.14 -16.44
N TYR A 86 1.07 8.46 -16.51
CA TYR A 86 0.57 9.27 -17.63
C TYR A 86 1.67 9.78 -18.56
N ARG A 87 2.94 9.48 -18.27
CA ARG A 87 4.07 9.75 -19.16
C ARG A 87 4.31 11.24 -19.41
N ALA A 88 3.91 12.09 -18.47
CA ALA A 88 4.11 13.52 -18.51
C ALA A 88 4.23 14.08 -17.09
N ASP A 89 4.79 15.27 -16.93
CA ASP A 89 4.79 15.96 -15.65
C ASP A 89 3.40 16.54 -15.35
N ALA A 90 2.93 16.34 -14.12
CA ALA A 90 1.69 16.94 -13.66
C ALA A 90 1.86 18.44 -13.39
N MET A 91 0.82 19.21 -13.68
CA MET A 91 0.67 20.56 -13.17
C MET A 91 0.33 20.50 -11.67
N ILE A 92 1.19 21.02 -10.80
CA ILE A 92 0.89 21.06 -9.36
C ILE A 92 -0.29 22.01 -9.09
N LEU A 93 -1.01 21.82 -7.98
CA LEU A 93 -2.23 22.58 -7.70
C LEU A 93 -2.02 24.10 -7.71
N VAL A 94 -0.85 24.56 -7.22
CA VAL A 94 -0.46 25.97 -7.26
C VAL A 94 -0.24 26.50 -8.69
N GLU A 95 0.26 25.65 -9.60
CA GLU A 95 0.45 26.02 -11.01
C GLU A 95 -0.88 26.15 -11.77
N VAL A 96 -1.92 25.46 -11.28
CA VAL A 96 -3.29 25.51 -11.83
C VAL A 96 -4.05 26.71 -11.26
N SER A 97 -3.89 27.00 -9.97
CA SER A 97 -4.60 28.11 -9.30
C SER A 97 -4.02 29.48 -9.64
N GLU A 98 -2.70 29.56 -9.77
CA GLU A 98 -2.00 30.77 -10.18
C GLU A 98 -1.76 30.74 -11.70
N THR A 99 -1.63 31.91 -12.33
CA THR A 99 -1.25 31.99 -13.75
C THR A 99 0.24 31.67 -13.91
N SER A 100 0.59 30.39 -13.78
CA SER A 100 1.96 29.90 -13.89
C SER A 100 2.54 30.14 -15.28
N HIS A 101 3.88 30.11 -15.39
CA HIS A 101 4.56 30.24 -16.67
C HIS A 101 4.07 29.19 -17.69
N ARG A 102 3.79 27.96 -17.23
CA ARG A 102 3.18 26.90 -18.04
C ARG A 102 1.83 27.29 -18.64
N HIS A 103 0.99 28.01 -17.89
CA HIS A 103 -0.28 28.53 -18.40
C HIS A 103 -0.08 29.61 -19.48
N HIS A 104 0.86 30.54 -19.27
CA HIS A 104 1.09 31.66 -20.20
C HIS A 104 1.74 31.23 -21.52
N THR A 105 2.62 30.23 -21.47
CA THR A 105 3.41 29.79 -22.64
C THR A 105 2.81 28.52 -23.28
N PHE A 106 1.63 28.09 -22.87
CA PHE A 106 0.99 26.90 -23.41
C PHE A 106 0.75 27.03 -24.93
N ASN A 107 1.36 26.12 -25.67
CA ASN A 107 1.13 25.95 -27.10
C ASN A 107 0.73 24.50 -27.37
N SER A 108 -0.45 24.30 -27.97
CA SER A 108 -0.99 22.97 -28.22
C SER A 108 -0.14 22.12 -29.15
N GLU A 109 0.52 22.71 -30.15
CA GLU A 109 1.35 21.97 -31.11
C GLU A 109 2.66 21.51 -30.48
N GLN A 110 3.31 22.41 -29.72
CA GLN A 110 4.52 22.07 -28.98
C GLN A 110 4.25 21.01 -27.91
N ASN A 111 3.14 21.14 -27.16
CA ASN A 111 2.74 20.14 -26.18
C ASN A 111 2.47 18.77 -26.81
N ALA A 112 1.91 18.72 -28.02
CA ALA A 112 1.70 17.46 -28.74
C ALA A 112 3.04 16.81 -29.14
N GLN A 113 4.01 17.60 -29.59
CA GLN A 113 5.36 17.13 -29.91
C GLN A 113 6.10 16.63 -28.66
N GLU A 114 6.05 17.37 -27.55
CA GLU A 114 6.62 16.95 -26.28
C GLU A 114 5.96 15.68 -25.74
N THR A 115 4.64 15.54 -25.89
CA THR A 115 3.93 14.32 -25.50
C THR A 115 4.42 13.13 -26.32
N ALA A 116 4.62 13.29 -27.63
CA ALA A 116 5.18 12.24 -28.47
C ALA A 116 6.61 11.85 -28.04
N PHE A 117 7.46 12.84 -27.76
CA PHE A 117 8.80 12.58 -27.24
C PHE A 117 8.79 11.86 -25.89
N ASN A 118 7.92 12.28 -24.96
CA ASN A 118 7.78 11.62 -23.67
C ASN A 118 7.27 10.18 -23.79
N LEU A 119 6.45 9.88 -24.82
CA LEU A 119 6.00 8.52 -25.12
C LEU A 119 7.16 7.61 -25.52
N ASP A 120 8.16 8.12 -26.23
CA ASP A 120 9.34 7.36 -26.61
C ASP A 120 10.27 7.14 -25.41
N LEU A 121 10.42 8.15 -24.54
CA LEU A 121 11.32 8.08 -23.38
C LEU A 121 10.77 7.29 -22.19
N ILE A 122 9.45 7.04 -22.13
CA ILE A 122 8.82 6.46 -20.94
C ILE A 122 9.37 5.08 -20.57
N ASP A 123 9.73 4.26 -21.55
CA ASP A 123 10.19 2.90 -21.28
C ASP A 123 11.58 2.92 -20.61
N GLU A 124 12.44 3.87 -21.00
CA GLU A 124 13.73 4.10 -20.34
C GLU A 124 13.53 4.58 -18.89
N LEU A 125 12.64 5.55 -18.68
CA LEU A 125 12.30 6.05 -17.33
C LEU A 125 11.73 4.93 -16.44
N ARG A 126 10.90 4.05 -17.00
CA ARG A 126 10.33 2.92 -16.27
C ARG A 126 11.38 1.88 -15.91
N GLU A 127 12.33 1.61 -16.79
CA GLU A 127 13.43 0.70 -16.50
C GLU A 127 14.36 1.28 -15.42
N GLU A 128 14.67 2.58 -15.49
CA GLU A 128 15.43 3.26 -14.45
C GLU A 128 14.71 3.22 -13.10
N ALA A 129 13.40 3.50 -13.07
CA ALA A 129 12.58 3.38 -11.86
C ALA A 129 12.58 1.94 -11.31
N ARG A 130 12.60 0.92 -12.18
CA ARG A 130 12.69 -0.49 -11.79
C ARG A 130 14.03 -0.80 -11.12
N VAL A 131 15.13 -0.32 -11.69
CA VAL A 131 16.48 -0.46 -11.10
C VAL A 131 16.55 0.19 -9.72
N HIS A 132 16.00 1.40 -9.57
CA HIS A 132 15.93 2.08 -8.27
C HIS A 132 15.09 1.29 -7.25
N GLU A 133 13.93 0.77 -7.66
CA GLU A 133 13.06 0.01 -6.78
C GLU A 133 13.73 -1.29 -6.31
N GLU A 134 14.36 -2.03 -7.23
CA GLU A 134 15.12 -3.24 -6.93
C GLU A 134 16.28 -2.95 -5.99
N ALA A 135 17.03 -1.87 -6.23
CA ALA A 135 18.09 -1.44 -5.32
C ALA A 135 17.55 -1.15 -3.91
N CYS A 136 16.38 -0.50 -3.81
CA CYS A 136 15.73 -0.23 -2.53
C CYS A 136 15.30 -1.54 -1.81
N LYS A 137 14.67 -2.48 -2.54
CA LYS A 137 14.30 -3.81 -2.02
C LYS A 137 15.52 -4.60 -1.54
N LEU A 138 16.62 -4.56 -2.30
CA LEU A 138 17.89 -5.21 -1.93
C LEU A 138 18.51 -4.58 -0.67
N ARG A 139 18.50 -3.25 -0.55
CA ARG A 139 18.99 -2.57 0.68
C ARG A 139 18.16 -2.95 1.90
N ALA A 140 16.83 -2.96 1.76
CA ALA A 140 15.91 -3.33 2.84
C ALA A 140 16.10 -4.80 3.27
N SER A 141 16.18 -5.73 2.31
CA SER A 141 16.39 -7.15 2.60
C SER A 141 17.75 -7.42 3.25
N ARG A 142 18.83 -6.79 2.78
CA ARG A 142 20.15 -6.87 3.43
C ARG A 142 20.07 -6.41 4.89
N ARG A 143 19.44 -5.26 5.15
CA ARG A 143 19.29 -4.72 6.52
C ARG A 143 18.44 -5.61 7.41
N TYR A 144 17.41 -6.25 6.87
CA TYR A 144 16.61 -7.22 7.60
C TYR A 144 17.42 -8.47 7.92
N ASN A 145 18.07 -9.05 6.91
CA ASN A 145 18.83 -10.29 7.02
C ASN A 145 20.02 -10.20 7.98
N THR A 146 20.63 -9.02 8.17
CA THR A 146 21.70 -8.85 9.18
C THR A 146 21.19 -8.98 10.62
N ARG A 147 19.89 -8.74 10.86
CA ARG A 147 19.27 -8.84 12.19
C ARG A 147 18.60 -10.19 12.44
N VAL A 148 18.23 -10.91 11.39
CA VAL A 148 17.56 -12.19 11.49
C VAL A 148 18.57 -13.28 11.78
N ARG A 149 18.39 -13.97 12.91
CA ARG A 149 19.05 -15.26 13.16
C ARG A 149 18.20 -16.37 12.53
N PRO A 150 18.70 -17.10 11.54
CA PRO A 150 17.98 -18.25 11.00
C PRO A 150 17.70 -19.25 12.13
N CYS A 151 16.43 -19.61 12.30
CA CYS A 151 16.00 -20.66 13.21
C CYS A 151 15.21 -21.67 12.38
N SER A 152 15.62 -22.93 12.42
CA SER A 152 14.95 -24.05 11.77
C SER A 152 14.49 -25.05 12.83
N PHE A 153 13.30 -25.60 12.67
CA PHE A 153 12.75 -26.62 13.56
C PHE A 153 12.69 -27.95 12.82
N ARG A 154 12.87 -29.04 13.56
CA ARG A 154 12.73 -30.40 13.03
C ARG A 154 11.40 -31.00 13.46
N VAL A 155 10.96 -32.01 12.72
CA VAL A 155 9.81 -32.83 13.14
C VAL A 155 10.08 -33.39 14.53
N GLY A 156 9.13 -33.20 15.44
CA GLY A 156 9.23 -33.54 16.86
C GLY A 156 9.57 -32.37 17.79
N ASP A 157 10.10 -31.26 17.28
CA ASP A 157 10.45 -30.10 18.10
C ASP A 157 9.21 -29.44 18.73
N LEU A 158 9.37 -28.93 19.94
CA LEU A 158 8.34 -28.17 20.63
C LEU A 158 8.52 -26.67 20.40
N VAL A 159 7.48 -26.01 19.90
CA VAL A 159 7.51 -24.60 19.53
C VAL A 159 6.34 -23.84 20.17
N TRP A 160 6.60 -22.58 20.50
CA TRP A 160 5.57 -21.63 20.88
C TRP A 160 5.11 -20.88 19.64
N ARG A 161 3.81 -20.71 19.49
CA ARG A 161 3.22 -19.92 18.41
C ARG A 161 2.86 -18.53 18.93
N LEU A 162 2.96 -17.53 18.08
CA LEU A 162 2.52 -16.17 18.41
C LEU A 162 1.01 -16.06 18.21
N GLN A 163 0.28 -15.64 19.23
CA GLN A 163 -1.17 -15.48 19.19
C GLN A 163 -1.55 -14.13 18.59
N GLY A 164 -2.07 -14.16 17.37
CA GLY A 164 -2.60 -12.97 16.68
C GLY A 164 -3.83 -12.40 17.40
N GLU A 165 -4.07 -11.09 17.25
CA GLU A 165 -5.19 -10.40 17.91
C GLU A 165 -6.55 -11.06 17.64
N ALA A 166 -6.76 -11.62 16.44
CA ALA A 166 -8.00 -12.29 16.06
C ALA A 166 -8.27 -13.60 16.82
N ARG A 167 -7.25 -14.20 17.45
CA ARG A 167 -7.36 -15.46 18.21
C ARG A 167 -7.29 -15.24 19.72
N ARG A 168 -7.24 -13.98 20.18
CA ARG A 168 -7.33 -13.66 21.60
C ARG A 168 -8.79 -13.69 22.02
N ASP A 169 -9.04 -14.22 23.21
CA ASP A 169 -10.33 -14.06 23.83
C ASP A 169 -10.54 -12.56 24.16
N PRO A 170 -11.64 -11.92 23.71
CA PRO A 170 -11.94 -10.54 24.08
C PRO A 170 -12.05 -10.29 25.59
N LEU A 171 -12.30 -11.34 26.38
CA LEU A 171 -12.33 -11.30 27.85
C LEU A 171 -10.92 -11.26 28.46
N GLU A 172 -9.91 -11.69 27.70
CA GLU A 172 -8.52 -11.68 28.12
C GLU A 172 -7.90 -10.29 27.92
N GLY A 173 -7.53 -9.65 29.04
CA GLY A 173 -6.97 -8.31 29.04
C GLY A 173 -5.59 -8.19 28.39
N LYS A 174 -5.10 -6.96 28.25
CA LYS A 174 -3.82 -6.60 27.60
C LYS A 174 -2.57 -7.31 28.15
N LEU A 175 -2.66 -7.90 29.34
CA LEU A 175 -1.57 -8.58 30.03
C LEU A 175 -1.49 -10.08 29.74
N THR A 176 -2.39 -10.64 28.91
CA THR A 176 -2.28 -12.04 28.56
C THR A 176 -1.05 -12.32 27.69
N PRO A 177 -0.41 -13.49 27.86
CA PRO A 177 0.74 -13.86 27.07
C PRO A 177 0.43 -13.80 25.57
N ASN A 178 1.31 -13.17 24.80
CA ASN A 178 1.14 -13.07 23.34
C ASN A 178 1.46 -14.39 22.61
N ARG A 179 1.70 -15.48 23.33
CA ARG A 179 2.17 -16.75 22.80
C ARG A 179 1.37 -17.90 23.37
N ASP A 180 1.00 -18.85 22.52
CA ASP A 180 0.27 -20.06 22.85
C ASP A 180 1.11 -21.31 22.56
N GLY A 181 0.82 -22.42 23.26
CA GLY A 181 1.52 -23.69 23.11
C GLY A 181 1.92 -24.32 24.46
N PRO A 182 2.90 -25.24 24.47
CA PRO A 182 3.74 -25.65 23.33
C PRO A 182 3.04 -26.56 22.32
N PHE A 183 3.46 -26.47 21.06
CA PHE A 183 3.00 -27.33 19.95
C PHE A 183 4.13 -28.18 19.42
N ARG A 184 3.82 -29.35 18.87
CA ARG A 184 4.80 -30.22 18.23
C ARG A 184 4.83 -29.97 16.72
N VAL A 185 6.02 -29.85 16.16
CA VAL A 185 6.21 -29.82 14.70
C VAL A 185 6.02 -31.22 14.13
N ILE A 186 5.11 -31.39 13.19
CA ILE A 186 4.83 -32.69 12.55
C ILE A 186 5.36 -32.77 11.12
N GLU A 187 5.50 -31.63 10.45
CA GLU A 187 5.94 -31.56 9.06
C GLU A 187 6.62 -30.22 8.78
N GLU A 188 7.75 -30.26 8.07
CA GLU A 188 8.40 -29.09 7.51
C GLU A 188 7.86 -28.83 6.11
N LEU A 189 7.29 -27.64 5.90
CA LEU A 189 6.78 -27.19 4.62
C LEU A 189 7.82 -26.30 3.91
N GLU A 190 7.54 -25.92 2.67
CA GLU A 190 8.35 -24.94 1.95
C GLU A 190 8.35 -23.56 2.64
N ASN A 191 9.38 -22.75 2.38
CA ASN A 191 9.50 -21.36 2.83
C ASN A 191 9.52 -21.17 4.37
N ARG A 192 10.07 -22.12 5.13
CA ARG A 192 10.14 -22.08 6.60
C ARG A 192 8.76 -22.06 7.28
N ALA A 193 7.75 -22.59 6.61
CA ALA A 193 6.47 -22.91 7.23
C ALA A 193 6.54 -24.29 7.87
N TYR A 194 5.81 -24.50 8.96
CA TYR A 194 5.78 -25.77 9.69
C TYR A 194 4.33 -26.11 10.03
N ARG A 195 3.97 -27.39 9.90
CA ARG A 195 2.67 -27.88 10.36
C ARG A 195 2.79 -28.28 11.84
N LEU A 196 1.83 -27.83 12.64
CA LEU A 196 1.85 -27.96 14.08
C LEU A 196 0.70 -28.85 14.58
N GLU A 197 0.97 -29.56 15.66
CA GLU A 197 0.01 -30.40 16.37
C GLU A 197 -0.02 -30.03 17.86
N GLU A 198 -1.20 -30.07 18.46
CA GLU A 198 -1.35 -30.02 19.91
C GLU A 198 -0.72 -31.27 20.56
N LEU A 199 -0.28 -31.14 21.81
CA LEU A 199 0.24 -32.28 22.56
C LEU A 199 -0.78 -33.41 22.78
N SER A 200 -2.07 -33.10 22.58
CA SER A 200 -3.20 -34.03 22.61
C SER A 200 -3.30 -34.90 21.35
N GLY A 201 -2.50 -34.66 20.31
CA GLY A 201 -2.59 -35.35 19.02
C GLY A 201 -3.59 -34.74 18.04
N LYS A 202 -4.06 -33.51 18.32
CA LYS A 202 -4.97 -32.79 17.41
C LYS A 202 -4.16 -31.88 16.49
N THR A 203 -4.30 -32.08 15.19
CA THR A 203 -3.66 -31.23 14.18
C THR A 203 -4.28 -29.84 14.13
N ILE A 204 -3.44 -28.81 14.02
CA ILE A 204 -3.88 -27.43 13.89
C ILE A 204 -4.01 -27.10 12.40
N PRO A 205 -5.18 -26.61 11.95
CA PRO A 205 -5.36 -26.15 10.58
C PRO A 205 -4.58 -24.87 10.26
#